data_AF-A0A1L6I6P3-F1
#
_entry.id   AF-A0A1L6I6P3-F1
#
_cell.length_a   1.000
_cell.length_b   1.000
_cell.length_c   1.000
_cell.angle_alpha   90.00
_cell.angle_beta   90.00
_cell.angle_gamma   90.00
#
_symmetry.space_group_name_H-M   'P 1'
#
loop_
_entity.id
_entity.type
_entity.pdbx_description
1 polymer ?
#
loop_
_entity_poly.entity_id
_entity_poly.type
_entity_poly.pdbx_seq_one_letter_code
_entity_poly.pdbx_strand_id
1 'polypeptide(L)'
;MAYTPVRPNKRVKGRKTAAYSRRKSRLTVEADVLPDWQAYLHAHAQWLRMMAYAESTVTTGHRALVDFVRWCGVRALDGPQQLTVKIVEQYQRSLYLYRKANGEPLSVKGQVVRLQTLRRFGRWLVREGHLPFNPHPSW
;
A
#
# COMPACT_ATOMS: atom_id res chain seq x y z
N MET A 1 -42.30 24.66 23.69
CA MET A 1 -42.12 24.23 22.28
C MET A 1 -40.99 25.09 21.69
N ALA A 2 -39.97 24.62 20.97
CA ALA A 2 -39.82 23.40 20.19
C ALA A 2 -38.33 22.99 20.05
N TYR A 3 -38.10 21.69 20.22
CA TYR A 3 -37.21 20.78 19.48
C TYR A 3 -36.11 21.38 18.55
N THR A 4 -34.84 21.15 18.91
CA THR A 4 -33.70 21.21 17.97
C THR A 4 -33.41 19.80 17.43
N PRO A 5 -33.48 19.53 16.12
CA PRO A 5 -33.19 18.21 15.59
C PRO A 5 -31.70 17.89 15.62
N VAL A 6 -31.37 16.79 16.31
CA VAL A 6 -30.11 16.04 16.19
C VAL A 6 -29.96 15.59 14.73
N ARG A 7 -28.85 15.95 14.07
CA ARG A 7 -28.55 15.47 12.72
C ARG A 7 -28.35 13.95 12.75
N PRO A 8 -29.04 13.18 11.90
CA PRO A 8 -29.01 11.73 11.96
C PRO A 8 -27.65 11.20 11.51
N ASN A 9 -27.01 10.47 12.43
CA ASN A 9 -25.85 9.64 12.18
C ASN A 9 -26.25 8.51 11.20
N LYS A 10 -25.80 8.55 9.95
CA LYS A 10 -26.20 7.58 8.91
C LYS A 10 -25.03 7.15 8.03
N ARG A 11 -24.39 6.05 8.43
CA ARG A 11 -24.52 4.72 7.78
C ARG A 11 -23.28 3.87 8.09
N VAL A 12 -23.43 2.98 9.06
CA VAL A 12 -22.70 1.70 9.08
C VAL A 12 -23.22 0.91 7.87
N LYS A 13 -22.38 0.72 6.84
CA LYS A 13 -22.67 -0.17 5.71
C LYS A 13 -21.74 -1.38 5.81
N GLY A 14 -22.38 -2.55 5.93
CA GLY A 14 -21.84 -3.85 6.35
C GLY A 14 -20.42 -4.20 5.86
N ARG A 15 -19.61 -4.67 6.81
CA ARG A 15 -18.44 -5.50 6.53
C ARG A 15 -18.90 -6.80 5.88
N LYS A 16 -18.72 -6.93 4.57
CA LYS A 16 -18.64 -8.25 3.89
C LYS A 16 -17.16 -8.59 3.69
N THR A 17 -16.46 -8.86 4.78
CA THR A 17 -15.06 -9.29 4.85
C THR A 17 -14.96 -10.82 4.85
N ALA A 18 -15.42 -11.48 3.78
CA ALA A 18 -15.38 -12.95 3.71
C ALA A 18 -14.66 -13.49 2.45
N ALA A 19 -14.53 -12.71 1.37
CA ALA A 19 -13.95 -13.20 0.11
C ALA A 19 -12.45 -12.86 -0.08
N TYR A 20 -11.93 -11.87 0.67
CA TYR A 20 -10.50 -11.55 0.63
C TYR A 20 -9.63 -12.65 1.27
N SER A 21 -10.21 -13.55 2.07
CA SER A 21 -9.45 -14.53 2.86
C SER A 21 -9.23 -15.89 2.18
N ARG A 22 -9.96 -16.27 1.12
CA ARG A 22 -9.90 -17.65 0.59
C ARG A 22 -8.89 -17.88 -0.54
N ARG A 23 -8.39 -16.83 -1.19
CA ARG A 23 -7.23 -16.93 -2.12
C ARG A 23 -5.90 -16.59 -1.44
N LYS A 24 -5.89 -16.68 -0.10
CA LYS A 24 -4.73 -16.50 0.78
C LYS A 24 -3.91 -17.79 0.92
N SER A 25 -4.34 -18.91 0.32
CA SER A 25 -3.82 -20.25 0.63
C SER A 25 -2.98 -20.95 -0.45
N ARG A 26 -2.64 -20.31 -1.58
CA ARG A 26 -1.75 -20.94 -2.59
C ARG A 26 -0.54 -20.08 -3.01
N LEU A 27 -0.36 -18.92 -2.39
CA LEU A 27 0.83 -18.04 -2.47
C LEU A 27 1.33 -17.75 -1.05
N THR A 28 1.35 -18.79 -0.23
CA THR A 28 2.12 -18.90 1.01
C THR A 28 3.60 -18.88 0.61
N VAL A 29 4.48 -18.00 1.11
CA VAL A 29 4.85 -17.76 2.51
C VAL A 29 5.38 -16.32 2.66
N GLU A 30 5.44 -15.77 3.88
CA GLU A 30 6.28 -14.60 4.20
C GLU A 30 7.76 -14.70 3.74
N ALA A 31 8.19 -15.88 3.29
CA ALA A 31 9.50 -16.16 2.70
C ALA A 31 9.76 -15.50 1.33
N ASP A 32 8.73 -14.95 0.66
CA ASP A 32 8.88 -14.31 -0.65
C ASP A 32 9.13 -12.79 -0.58
N VAL A 33 9.24 -12.23 0.62
CA VAL A 33 9.72 -10.85 0.79
C VAL A 33 11.24 -10.92 0.79
N LEU A 34 11.87 -10.48 -0.29
CA LEU A 34 13.33 -10.45 -0.37
C LEU A 34 13.88 -9.71 0.86
N PRO A 35 14.87 -10.27 1.59
CA PRO A 35 15.29 -9.78 2.90
C PRO A 35 15.56 -8.28 2.94
N ASP A 36 16.12 -7.76 1.85
CA ASP A 36 16.48 -6.37 1.68
C ASP A 36 15.26 -5.45 1.79
N TRP A 37 14.12 -5.77 1.17
CA TRP A 37 12.90 -4.96 1.28
C TRP A 37 12.32 -4.95 2.69
N GLN A 38 12.40 -6.06 3.42
CA GLN A 38 11.79 -6.20 4.73
C GLN A 38 12.39 -5.21 5.74
N ALA A 39 13.70 -4.98 5.69
CA ALA A 39 14.38 -3.99 6.52
C ALA A 39 13.83 -2.59 6.29
N TYR A 40 13.67 -2.16 5.04
CA TYR A 40 13.12 -0.83 4.71
C TYR A 40 11.65 -0.68 5.12
N LEU A 41 10.84 -1.73 4.93
CA LEU A 41 9.43 -1.71 5.35
C LEU A 41 9.28 -1.55 6.86
N HIS A 42 10.14 -2.24 7.63
CA HIS A 42 10.15 -2.15 9.08
C HIS A 42 10.61 -0.77 9.56
N ALA A 43 11.74 -0.28 9.04
CA ALA A 43 12.26 1.05 9.37
C ALA A 43 11.27 2.17 9.04
N HIS A 44 10.61 2.12 7.87
CA HIS A 44 9.58 3.10 7.52
C HIS A 44 8.36 3.04 8.46
N ALA A 45 7.93 1.84 8.87
CA ALA A 45 6.83 1.70 9.83
C ALA A 45 7.20 2.28 11.21
N GLN A 46 8.43 2.03 11.68
CA GLN A 46 8.95 2.65 12.91
C GLN A 46 9.00 4.17 12.80
N TRP A 47 9.51 4.69 11.67
CA TRP A 47 9.55 6.13 11.41
C TRP A 47 8.15 6.77 11.44
N LEU A 48 7.14 6.13 10.82
CA LEU A 48 5.77 6.63 10.89
C LEU A 48 5.23 6.69 12.33
N ARG A 49 5.58 5.70 13.17
CA ARG A 49 5.18 5.70 14.59
C ARG A 49 5.89 6.80 15.38
N MET A 50 7.17 7.04 15.13
CA MET A 50 7.91 8.17 15.73
C MET A 50 7.30 9.52 15.35
N MET A 51 6.80 9.64 14.11
CA MET A 51 6.07 10.81 13.63
C MET A 51 4.60 10.87 14.11
N ALA A 52 4.21 10.06 15.09
CA ALA A 52 2.88 10.02 15.70
C ALA A 52 1.71 9.74 14.72
N TYR A 53 1.97 9.04 13.60
CA TYR A 53 0.87 8.57 12.75
C TYR A 53 0.03 7.53 13.49
N ALA A 54 -1.29 7.57 13.29
CA ALA A 54 -2.20 6.57 13.85
C ALA A 54 -1.82 5.14 13.40
N GLU A 55 -1.88 4.16 14.31
CA GLU A 55 -1.47 2.77 14.03
C GLU A 55 -2.28 2.14 12.88
N SER A 56 -3.54 2.55 12.72
CA SER A 56 -4.39 2.14 11.59
C SER A 56 -3.81 2.58 10.24
N THR A 57 -3.18 3.76 10.19
CA THR A 57 -2.52 4.32 9.00
C THR A 57 -1.20 3.60 8.73
N VAL A 58 -0.41 3.33 9.78
CA VAL A 58 0.83 2.54 9.70
C VAL A 58 0.53 1.15 9.15
N THR A 59 -0.43 0.45 9.74
CA THR A 59 -0.81 -0.92 9.33
C THR A 59 -1.37 -0.95 7.90
N THR A 60 -2.24 0.00 7.54
CA THR A 60 -2.82 0.05 6.19
C THR A 60 -1.76 0.36 5.13
N GLY A 61 -0.87 1.32 5.41
CA GLY A 61 0.24 1.66 4.53
C GLY A 61 1.22 0.50 4.39
N HIS A 62 1.61 -0.13 5.50
CA HIS A 62 2.52 -1.27 5.50
C HIS A 62 1.97 -2.43 4.64
N ARG A 63 0.68 -2.77 4.78
CA ARG A 63 0.04 -3.78 3.92
C ARG A 63 0.09 -3.43 2.44
N ALA A 64 -0.15 -2.16 2.10
CA ALA A 64 -0.06 -1.69 0.72
C ALA A 64 1.37 -1.76 0.15
N LEU A 65 2.38 -1.52 0.99
CA LEU A 65 3.79 -1.67 0.59
C LEU A 65 4.22 -3.13 0.48
N VAL A 66 3.73 -4.02 1.33
CA VAL A 66 3.95 -5.47 1.20
C VAL A 66 3.36 -5.98 -0.12
N ASP A 67 2.16 -5.55 -0.49
CA ASP A 67 1.56 -5.87 -1.81
C ASP A 67 2.48 -5.40 -2.97
N PHE A 68 3.07 -4.20 -2.84
CA PHE A 68 4.02 -3.68 -3.83
C PHE A 68 5.32 -4.48 -3.89
N VAL A 69 5.92 -4.82 -2.75
CA VAL A 69 7.17 -5.60 -2.71
C VAL A 69 6.98 -7.00 -3.27
N ARG A 70 5.82 -7.63 -3.02
CA ARG A 70 5.49 -8.91 -3.68
C ARG A 70 5.40 -8.76 -5.20
N TRP A 71 4.83 -7.67 -5.68
CA TRP A 71 4.79 -7.37 -7.11
C TRP A 71 6.20 -7.13 -7.69
N CYS A 72 7.12 -6.57 -6.91
CA CYS A 72 8.54 -6.44 -7.22
C CYS A 72 9.25 -7.80 -7.29
N GLY A 73 8.98 -8.72 -6.35
CA GLY A 73 9.60 -10.04 -6.32
C GLY A 73 9.36 -10.85 -7.61
N VAL A 74 8.15 -10.79 -8.18
CA VAL A 74 7.83 -11.44 -9.48
C VAL A 74 8.65 -10.88 -10.65
N ARG A 75 9.29 -9.72 -10.48
CA ARG A 75 10.07 -9.00 -11.49
C ARG A 75 11.57 -8.98 -11.18
N ALA A 76 12.03 -9.74 -10.18
CA ALA A 76 13.42 -9.72 -9.71
C ALA A 76 13.91 -8.31 -9.36
N LEU A 77 13.04 -7.51 -8.73
CA LEU A 77 13.40 -6.20 -8.20
C LEU A 77 13.81 -6.35 -6.74
N ASP A 78 15.11 -6.48 -6.50
CA ASP A 78 15.63 -6.97 -5.22
C ASP A 78 15.72 -5.92 -4.12
N GLY A 79 15.67 -4.64 -4.47
CA GLY A 79 15.76 -3.57 -3.49
C GLY A 79 15.27 -2.21 -3.97
N PRO A 80 15.14 -1.24 -3.05
CA PRO A 80 14.66 0.10 -3.35
C PRO A 80 15.54 0.84 -4.36
N GLN A 81 16.82 0.52 -4.49
CA GLN A 81 17.75 1.17 -5.42
C GLN A 81 17.34 1.00 -6.88
N GLN A 82 16.59 -0.07 -7.19
CA GLN A 82 16.06 -0.35 -8.52
C GLN A 82 14.74 0.39 -8.80
N LEU A 83 14.21 1.12 -7.80
CA LEU A 83 12.96 1.85 -7.93
C LEU A 83 13.15 3.07 -8.84
N THR A 84 12.56 3.00 -10.02
CA THR A 84 12.55 4.09 -11.00
C THR A 84 11.12 4.55 -11.28
N VAL A 85 10.97 5.70 -11.94
CA VAL A 85 9.66 6.19 -12.40
C VAL A 85 8.96 5.14 -13.27
N LYS A 86 9.69 4.47 -14.17
CA LYS A 86 9.14 3.39 -15.02
C LYS A 86 8.58 2.22 -14.20
N ILE A 87 9.26 1.82 -13.12
CA ILE A 87 8.75 0.77 -12.23
C ILE A 87 7.45 1.19 -11.55
N VAL A 88 7.37 2.46 -11.11
CA VAL A 88 6.15 2.98 -10.48
C VAL A 88 4.98 3.05 -11.46
N GLU A 89 5.22 3.45 -12.71
CA GLU A 89 4.20 3.45 -13.78
C GLU A 89 3.73 2.03 -14.13
N GLN A 90 4.66 1.07 -14.21
CA GLN A 90 4.31 -0.34 -14.40
C GLN A 90 3.47 -0.87 -13.24
N TYR A 91 3.79 -0.47 -12.00
CA TYR A 91 2.99 -0.84 -10.85
C TYR A 91 1.59 -0.23 -10.93
N GLN A 92 1.46 1.06 -11.28
CA GLN A 92 0.17 1.71 -11.52
C GLN A 92 -0.65 0.96 -12.58
N ARG A 93 -0.04 0.59 -13.71
CA ARG A 93 -0.70 -0.21 -14.76
C ARG A 93 -1.15 -1.58 -14.23
N SER A 94 -0.34 -2.23 -13.40
CA SER A 94 -0.70 -3.50 -12.78
C SER A 94 -1.90 -3.38 -11.84
N LEU A 95 -2.01 -2.28 -11.08
CA LEU A 95 -3.15 -2.01 -10.20
C LEU A 95 -4.44 -1.78 -11.00
N TYR A 96 -4.33 -1.15 -12.17
CA TYR A 96 -5.46 -0.94 -13.08
C TYR A 96 -5.96 -2.27 -13.70
N LEU A 97 -5.02 -3.12 -14.13
CA LEU A 97 -5.33 -4.43 -14.70
C LEU A 97 -5.74 -5.47 -13.65
N TYR A 98 -5.41 -5.25 -12.38
CA TYR A 98 -5.72 -6.16 -11.28
C TYR A 98 -7.22 -6.45 -11.20
N ARG A 99 -7.53 -7.73 -11.03
CA ARG A 99 -8.88 -8.22 -10.76
C ARG A 99 -8.88 -8.97 -9.43
N LYS A 100 -9.82 -8.61 -8.58
CA LYS A 100 -10.11 -9.30 -7.33
C LYS A 100 -10.58 -10.73 -7.62
N ALA A 101 -10.65 -11.57 -6.60
CA ALA A 101 -11.16 -12.94 -6.72
C ALA A 101 -12.58 -13.01 -7.29
N ASN A 102 -13.39 -11.96 -7.09
CA ASN A 102 -14.74 -11.84 -7.66
C ASN A 102 -14.75 -11.27 -9.10
N GLY A 103 -13.61 -11.18 -9.77
CA GLY A 103 -13.50 -10.67 -11.15
C GLY A 103 -13.57 -9.14 -11.28
N GLU A 104 -13.90 -8.41 -10.21
CA GLU A 104 -14.01 -6.95 -10.25
C GLU A 104 -12.65 -6.25 -10.20
N PRO A 105 -12.50 -5.07 -10.83
CA PRO A 105 -11.30 -4.24 -10.71
C PRO A 105 -11.06 -3.76 -9.28
N LEU A 106 -9.81 -3.43 -8.96
CA LEU A 106 -9.51 -2.66 -7.76
C LEU A 106 -10.20 -1.29 -7.86
N SER A 107 -10.88 -0.85 -6.79
CA SER A 107 -11.55 0.45 -6.80
C SER A 107 -10.52 1.57 -7.02
N VAL A 108 -10.93 2.65 -7.69
CA VAL A 108 -10.07 3.82 -7.94
C VAL A 108 -9.48 4.35 -6.64
N LYS A 109 -10.29 4.46 -5.59
CA LYS A 109 -9.81 4.84 -4.24
C LYS A 109 -8.72 3.89 -3.71
N GLY A 110 -8.88 2.58 -3.92
CA GLY A 110 -7.90 1.58 -3.52
C GLY A 110 -6.58 1.66 -4.29
N GLN A 111 -6.63 2.04 -5.57
CA GLN A 111 -5.45 2.31 -6.40
C GLN A 111 -4.73 3.58 -5.90
N VAL A 112 -5.47 4.68 -5.71
CA VAL A 112 -4.93 5.97 -5.23
C VAL A 112 -4.25 5.81 -3.88
N VAL A 113 -4.87 5.13 -2.91
CA VAL A 113 -4.27 4.93 -1.58
C VAL A 113 -2.95 4.16 -1.66
N ARG A 114 -2.86 3.15 -2.52
CA ARG A 114 -1.62 2.38 -2.73
C ARG A 114 -0.53 3.26 -3.34
N LEU A 115 -0.84 4.03 -4.37
CA LEU A 115 0.12 4.93 -5.02
C LEU A 115 0.58 6.06 -4.10
N GLN A 116 -0.32 6.65 -3.30
CA GLN A 116 0.04 7.67 -2.31
C GLN A 116 0.93 7.10 -1.20
N THR A 117 0.67 5.86 -0.78
CA THR A 117 1.52 5.16 0.18
C THR A 117 2.91 4.92 -0.41
N LEU A 118 3.00 4.43 -1.64
CA LEU A 118 4.26 4.24 -2.35
C LEU A 118 5.03 5.56 -2.51
N ARG A 119 4.35 6.65 -2.88
CA ARG A 119 4.94 8.00 -2.95
C ARG A 119 5.52 8.45 -1.62
N ARG A 120 4.80 8.22 -0.51
CA ARG A 120 5.28 8.56 0.83
C ARG A 120 6.52 7.76 1.18
N PHE A 121 6.50 6.46 0.90
CA PHE A 121 7.64 5.57 1.13
C PHE A 121 8.86 5.97 0.30
N GLY A 122 8.69 6.29 -0.98
CA GLY A 122 9.77 6.80 -1.85
C GLY A 122 10.38 8.10 -1.31
N ARG A 123 9.56 9.04 -0.82
CA ARG A 123 10.07 10.26 -0.16
C ARG A 123 10.88 9.94 1.10
N TRP A 124 10.43 8.97 1.89
CA TRP A 124 11.16 8.54 3.08
C TRP A 124 12.50 7.88 2.71
N LEU A 125 12.53 7.01 1.70
CA LEU A 125 13.77 6.40 1.20
C LEU A 125 14.81 7.45 0.76
N VAL A 126 14.38 8.54 0.14
CA VAL A 126 15.27 9.65 -0.22
C VAL A 126 15.78 10.40 1.00
N ARG A 127 14.88 10.69 1.94
CA ARG A 127 15.22 11.38 3.18
C ARG A 127 16.29 10.63 3.97
N GLU A 128 16.20 9.31 4.04
CA GLU A 128 17.17 8.44 4.73
C GLU A 128 18.42 8.11 3.88
N GLY A 129 18.54 8.69 2.68
CA GLY A 129 19.71 8.50 1.80
C GLY A 129 19.77 7.14 1.09
N HIS A 130 18.69 6.35 1.10
CA HIS A 130 18.60 5.08 0.37
C HIS A 130 18.31 5.25 -1.12
N LEU A 131 17.75 6.40 -1.50
CA LEU A 131 17.49 6.78 -2.89
C LEU A 131 18.02 8.19 -3.17
N PRO A 132 18.62 8.44 -4.35
CA PRO A 132 19.10 9.77 -4.71
C PRO A 132 17.95 10.77 -4.97
N PHE A 133 16.80 10.30 -5.43
CA PHE A 133 15.61 11.10 -5.68
C PHE A 133 14.35 10.25 -5.56
N ASN A 134 13.18 10.88 -5.41
CA ASN A 134 11.93 10.16 -5.21
C ASN A 134 11.33 9.76 -6.56
N PRO A 135 11.22 8.46 -6.88
CA PRO A 135 10.64 8.00 -8.14
C PRO A 135 9.11 8.09 -8.06
N HIS A 136 8.57 9.28 -8.33
CA HIS A 136 7.14 9.51 -8.48
C HIS A 136 6.85 10.14 -9.84
N PRO A 137 5.86 9.66 -10.62
CA PRO A 137 5.51 10.27 -11.90
C PRO A 137 4.90 11.66 -11.68
N SER A 138 5.08 12.62 -12.58
CA SER A 138 4.75 14.03 -12.33
C SER A 138 3.24 14.42 -12.36
N TRP A 139 2.30 13.48 -12.18
CA TRP A 139 0.86 13.74 -12.25
C TRP A 139 0.24 14.27 -10.95
#